data_AF-A0A5S5BXV0-F1
#
_entry.id   AF-A0A5S5BXV0-F1
#
_cell.length_a   1.000
_cell.length_b   1.000
_cell.length_c   1.000
_cell.angle_alpha   90.00
_cell.angle_beta   90.00
_cell.angle_gamma   90.00
#
_symmetry.space_group_name_H-M   'P 1'
#
loop_
_entity.id
_entity.type
_entity.pdbx_description
1 polymer ?
#
loop_
_entity_poly.entity_id
_entity_poly.type
_entity_poly.pdbx_seq_one_letter_code
_entity_poly.pdbx_strand_id
1 'polypeptide(L)'
;MTRTTAIRRPQTFITANGITMLTRHNPYVILWWSASFPGFGHFVLNMYLRGTLLSVGEVITNTLAHVNEAMVLSFCGQFEQAKAVIDPTWTYGYLMIYFWAMYDSYRSASEVNKLTRLAELENAPIRPFHISRWCLQYIEIKKPRVAAICSLIFPGLGQLYNHRLDLGFWGMMWWWIYIGKSHLYDGVLALINGNLRYSTAVLNPHWLLFMPSVLGGAIYHAHLQAGDHNRLFRLEQRQYMTNRYQEADIERIWKGE
;
A
#
# COMPACT_ATOMS: atom_id res chain seq x y z
N MET A 1 -35.84 -14.76 -24.25
CA MET A 1 -34.38 -14.89 -24.45
C MET A 1 -33.68 -13.83 -23.63
N THR A 2 -33.33 -14.15 -22.38
CA THR A 2 -32.51 -13.29 -21.52
C THR A 2 -31.09 -13.29 -22.05
N ARG A 3 -30.71 -12.23 -22.78
CA ARG A 3 -29.28 -11.95 -23.03
C ARG A 3 -28.63 -11.78 -21.66
N THR A 4 -27.90 -12.77 -21.18
CA THR A 4 -26.87 -12.58 -20.17
C THR A 4 -25.83 -11.65 -20.80
N THR A 5 -26.04 -10.34 -20.69
CA THR A 5 -25.02 -9.36 -21.08
C THR A 5 -23.83 -9.61 -20.18
N ALA A 6 -22.78 -10.21 -20.75
CA ALA A 6 -21.53 -10.39 -20.05
C ALA A 6 -21.08 -9.05 -19.45
N ILE A 7 -20.79 -9.04 -18.14
CA ILE A 7 -20.33 -7.84 -17.44
C ILE A 7 -19.04 -7.38 -18.12
N ARG A 8 -19.03 -6.16 -18.67
CA ARG A 8 -17.88 -5.64 -19.42
C ARG A 8 -16.87 -4.99 -18.48
N ARG A 9 -17.31 -4.32 -17.41
CA ARG A 9 -16.46 -3.61 -16.45
C ARG A 9 -16.85 -3.92 -15.00
N PRO A 10 -16.36 -5.04 -14.42
CA PRO A 10 -16.57 -5.31 -13.01
C PRO A 10 -15.81 -4.30 -12.15
N GLN A 11 -16.46 -3.77 -11.11
CA GLN A 11 -15.82 -2.84 -10.17
C GLN A 11 -14.90 -3.58 -9.18
N THR A 12 -15.21 -4.83 -8.88
CA THR A 12 -14.54 -5.61 -7.83
C THR A 12 -14.28 -7.04 -8.24
N PHE A 13 -13.17 -7.57 -7.74
CA PHE A 13 -12.84 -8.97 -7.83
C PHE A 13 -12.41 -9.47 -6.46
N ILE A 14 -13.19 -10.38 -5.88
CA ILE A 14 -12.93 -10.98 -4.57
C ILE A 14 -12.31 -12.35 -4.80
N THR A 15 -11.14 -12.56 -4.21
CA THR A 15 -10.40 -13.81 -4.26
C THR A 15 -10.09 -14.31 -2.85
N ALA A 16 -9.48 -15.49 -2.73
CA ALA A 16 -9.01 -16.01 -1.45
C ALA A 16 -7.95 -15.12 -0.77
N ASN A 17 -7.20 -14.33 -1.54
CA ASN A 17 -6.06 -13.55 -1.03
C ASN A 17 -6.46 -12.11 -0.64
N GLY A 18 -7.71 -11.73 -0.94
CA GLY A 18 -8.24 -10.41 -0.62
C GLY A 18 -9.18 -9.87 -1.71
N ILE A 19 -9.58 -8.61 -1.50
CA ILE A 19 -10.41 -7.84 -2.42
C ILE A 19 -9.48 -6.96 -3.28
N THR A 20 -9.69 -7.01 -4.60
CA THR A 20 -9.10 -6.09 -5.58
C THR A 20 -10.25 -5.27 -6.18
N MET A 21 -10.12 -3.96 -6.20
CA MET A 21 -11.20 -3.08 -6.63
C MET A 21 -10.70 -1.88 -7.43
N LEU A 22 -11.61 -1.30 -8.20
CA LEU A 22 -11.41 -0.01 -8.85
C LEU A 22 -11.82 1.12 -7.90
N THR A 23 -10.83 1.92 -7.51
CA THR A 23 -10.98 3.05 -6.58
C THR A 23 -10.41 4.31 -7.20
N ARG A 24 -11.03 5.45 -6.86
CA ARG A 24 -10.56 6.76 -7.32
C ARG A 24 -9.53 7.30 -6.35
N HIS A 25 -8.38 7.71 -6.86
CA HIS A 25 -7.31 8.31 -6.07
C HIS A 25 -6.78 9.59 -6.73
N ASN A 26 -6.25 10.51 -5.93
CA ASN A 26 -5.52 11.65 -6.46
C ASN A 26 -4.17 11.17 -7.03
N PRO A 27 -3.89 11.32 -8.34
CA PRO A 27 -2.66 10.84 -8.95
C PRO A 27 -1.37 11.39 -8.30
N TYR A 28 -1.40 12.62 -7.76
CA TYR A 28 -0.25 13.21 -7.08
C TYR A 28 0.07 12.52 -5.76
N VAL A 29 -0.95 12.04 -5.03
CA VAL A 29 -0.74 11.28 -3.80
C VAL A 29 -0.14 9.91 -4.11
N ILE A 30 -0.58 9.28 -5.21
CA ILE A 30 0.00 8.02 -5.69
C ILE A 30 1.46 8.20 -6.10
N LEU A 31 1.76 9.27 -6.85
CA LEU A 31 3.11 9.65 -7.23
C LEU A 31 4.00 9.84 -6.00
N TRP A 32 3.51 10.56 -4.98
CA TRP A 32 4.24 10.80 -3.74
C TRP A 32 4.59 9.50 -3.00
N TRP A 33 3.65 8.56 -2.92
CA TRP A 33 3.94 7.26 -2.30
C TRP A 33 4.93 6.43 -3.11
N SER A 34 4.88 6.50 -4.44
CA SER A 34 5.88 5.86 -5.30
C SER A 34 7.27 6.50 -5.14
N ALA A 35 7.34 7.82 -4.94
CA ALA A 35 8.59 8.53 -4.64
C ALA A 35 9.13 8.19 -3.25
N SER A 36 8.26 8.07 -2.24
CA SER A 36 8.67 7.78 -0.87
C SER A 36 9.34 6.41 -0.76
N PHE A 37 8.81 5.42 -1.48
CA PHE A 37 9.39 4.09 -1.61
C PHE A 37 8.73 3.38 -2.81
N PRO A 38 9.48 3.11 -3.90
CA PRO A 38 8.94 2.49 -5.10
C PRO A 38 8.13 1.23 -4.82
N GLY A 39 6.90 1.21 -5.34
CA GLY A 39 5.94 0.12 -5.14
C GLY A 39 4.71 0.50 -4.31
N PHE A 40 4.81 1.45 -3.36
CA PHE A 40 3.63 1.86 -2.57
C PHE A 40 2.54 2.51 -3.42
N GLY A 41 2.92 3.33 -4.41
CA GLY A 41 1.95 3.89 -5.36
C GLY A 41 1.13 2.79 -6.05
N HIS A 42 1.78 1.70 -6.48
CA HIS A 42 1.13 0.55 -7.09
C HIS A 42 0.30 -0.26 -6.10
N PHE A 43 0.73 -0.42 -4.85
CA PHE A 43 -0.08 -1.09 -3.82
C PHE A 43 -1.40 -0.36 -3.56
N VAL A 44 -1.36 0.97 -3.47
CA VAL A 44 -2.56 1.79 -3.30
C VAL A 44 -3.52 1.62 -4.48
N LEU A 45 -3.00 1.46 -5.70
CA LEU A 45 -3.80 1.18 -6.90
C LEU A 45 -4.24 -0.29 -7.04
N ASN A 46 -4.08 -1.11 -6.01
CA ASN A 46 -4.35 -2.55 -6.06
C ASN A 46 -3.51 -3.34 -7.09
N MET A 47 -2.38 -2.79 -7.55
CA MET A 47 -1.45 -3.41 -8.50
C MET A 47 -0.33 -4.18 -7.78
N TYR A 48 -0.73 -5.17 -6.98
CA TYR A 48 0.14 -5.79 -5.97
C TYR A 48 1.41 -6.43 -6.53
N LEU A 49 1.33 -7.21 -7.60
CA LEU A 49 2.53 -7.85 -8.16
C LEU A 49 3.58 -6.81 -8.59
N ARG A 50 3.14 -5.72 -9.25
CA ARG A 50 4.03 -4.63 -9.64
C ARG A 50 4.60 -3.93 -8.41
N GLY A 51 3.75 -3.63 -7.43
CA GLY A 51 4.17 -3.02 -6.17
C GLY A 51 5.23 -3.85 -5.44
N THR A 52 5.04 -5.17 -5.37
CA THR A 52 5.99 -6.09 -4.74
C THR A 52 7.32 -6.13 -5.47
N LEU A 53 7.31 -6.27 -6.80
CA LEU A 53 8.54 -6.30 -7.59
C LEU A 53 9.34 -5.00 -7.49
N LEU A 54 8.66 -3.85 -7.52
CA LEU A 54 9.28 -2.55 -7.35
C LEU A 54 9.82 -2.34 -5.93
N SER A 55 9.09 -2.80 -4.92
CA SER A 55 9.52 -2.74 -3.51
C SER A 55 10.77 -3.57 -3.25
N VAL A 56 10.84 -4.77 -3.81
CA VAL A 56 12.03 -5.62 -3.72
C VAL A 56 13.18 -5.03 -4.53
N GLY A 57 12.89 -4.51 -5.72
CA GLY A 57 13.85 -3.81 -6.57
C GLY A 57 14.47 -2.60 -5.88
N GLU A 58 13.67 -1.80 -5.16
CA GLU A 58 14.13 -0.68 -4.34
C GLU A 58 15.18 -1.12 -3.34
N VAL A 59 14.87 -2.11 -2.49
CA VAL A 59 15.81 -2.57 -1.46
C VAL A 59 17.09 -3.12 -2.08
N ILE A 60 17.00 -3.92 -3.15
CA ILE A 60 18.17 -4.52 -3.81
C ILE A 60 19.04 -3.44 -4.43
N THR A 61 18.46 -2.60 -5.29
CA THR A 61 19.23 -1.60 -6.05
C THR A 61 19.78 -0.50 -5.15
N ASN A 62 19.03 -0.03 -4.15
CA ASN A 62 19.51 0.92 -3.16
C ASN A 62 20.68 0.33 -2.34
N THR A 63 20.59 -0.95 -1.96
CA THR A 63 21.69 -1.65 -1.23
C THR A 63 22.93 -1.81 -2.09
N LEU A 64 22.81 -2.18 -3.36
CA LEU A 64 23.95 -2.33 -4.26
C LEU A 64 24.56 -0.97 -4.67
N ALA A 65 23.75 0.08 -4.71
CA ALA A 65 24.18 1.44 -5.03
C ALA A 65 24.73 2.21 -3.82
N HIS A 66 24.54 1.73 -2.60
CA HIS A 66 24.83 2.44 -1.34
C HIS A 66 24.11 3.81 -1.21
N VAL A 67 22.90 3.92 -1.77
CA VAL A 67 22.18 5.22 -1.83
C VAL A 67 21.84 5.74 -0.44
N ASN A 68 21.31 4.90 0.46
CA ASN A 68 20.97 5.34 1.82
C ASN A 68 22.20 5.77 2.63
N GLU A 69 23.32 5.06 2.48
CA GLU A 69 24.58 5.40 3.16
C GLU A 69 25.14 6.72 2.65
N ALA A 70 25.21 6.89 1.32
CA ALA A 70 25.61 8.14 0.69
C ALA A 70 24.70 9.31 1.09
N MET A 71 23.39 9.07 1.26
CA MET A 71 22.43 10.08 1.71
C MET A 71 22.70 10.54 3.14
N VAL A 72 22.96 9.61 4.07
CA VAL A 72 23.31 9.94 5.46
C VAL A 72 24.62 10.72 5.53
N LEU A 73 25.66 10.29 4.82
CA LEU A 73 26.93 11.02 4.73
C LEU A 73 26.74 12.43 4.17
N SER A 74 25.91 12.58 3.13
CA SER A 74 25.58 13.88 2.54
C SER A 74 24.88 14.81 3.51
N PHE A 75 23.91 14.32 4.28
CA PHE A 75 23.22 15.11 5.30
C PHE A 75 24.11 15.48 6.49
N CYS A 76 25.14 14.68 6.77
CA CYS A 76 26.17 15.01 7.75
C CYS A 76 27.29 15.94 7.20
N GLY A 77 27.18 16.42 5.96
CA GLY A 77 28.16 17.29 5.32
C GLY A 77 29.45 16.58 4.85
N GLN A 78 29.46 15.24 4.86
CA GLN A 78 30.63 14.43 4.49
C GLN A 78 30.60 14.06 3.01
N PHE A 79 30.56 15.08 2.14
CA PHE A 79 30.33 14.90 0.70
C PHE A 79 31.39 14.05 0.00
N GLU A 80 32.67 14.15 0.38
CA GLU A 80 33.74 13.34 -0.22
C GLU A 80 33.59 11.86 0.11
N GLN A 81 33.14 11.53 1.34
CA GLN A 81 32.86 10.14 1.71
C GLN A 81 31.60 9.63 0.98
N ALA A 82 30.57 10.47 0.86
CA ALA A 82 29.35 10.12 0.12
C ALA A 82 29.66 9.75 -1.34
N LYS A 83 30.52 10.53 -2.01
CA LYS A 83 30.99 10.25 -3.38
C LYS A 83 31.83 8.98 -3.47
N ALA A 84 32.62 8.68 -2.45
CA ALA A 84 33.49 7.50 -2.45
C ALA A 84 32.72 6.18 -2.24
N VAL A 85 31.61 6.23 -1.49
CA VAL A 85 30.82 5.05 -1.13
C VAL A 85 29.77 4.70 -2.20
N ILE A 86 29.21 5.72 -2.88
CA ILE A 86 28.15 5.50 -3.87
C ILE A 86 28.67 4.75 -5.11
N ASP A 87 27.98 3.68 -5.53
CA ASP A 87 28.32 2.98 -6.78
C ASP A 87 27.60 3.66 -7.96
N PRO A 88 28.32 4.27 -8.91
CA PRO A 88 27.68 5.01 -10.00
C PRO A 88 26.81 4.12 -10.92
N THR A 89 27.23 2.88 -11.17
CA THR A 89 26.57 1.97 -12.11
C THR A 89 25.19 1.59 -11.59
N TRP A 90 25.13 1.14 -10.34
CA TRP A 90 23.86 0.81 -9.69
C TRP A 90 23.01 2.05 -9.44
N THR A 91 23.62 3.20 -9.16
CA THR A 91 22.90 4.47 -8.95
C THR A 91 22.17 4.95 -10.21
N TYR A 92 22.79 4.88 -11.38
CA TYR A 92 22.10 5.27 -12.63
C TYR A 92 20.91 4.34 -12.90
N GLY A 93 21.07 3.03 -12.71
CA GLY A 93 19.99 2.07 -12.83
C GLY A 93 18.84 2.33 -11.83
N TYR A 94 19.20 2.58 -10.57
CA TYR A 94 18.26 2.97 -9.51
C TYR A 94 17.44 4.19 -9.92
N LEU A 95 18.09 5.28 -10.36
CA LEU A 95 17.41 6.52 -10.74
C LEU A 95 16.42 6.30 -11.90
N MET A 96 16.80 5.50 -12.90
CA MET A 96 15.92 5.18 -14.03
C MET A 96 14.66 4.43 -13.57
N ILE A 97 14.83 3.38 -12.76
CA ILE A 97 13.71 2.58 -12.24
C ILE A 97 12.84 3.43 -11.30
N TYR A 98 13.46 4.26 -10.46
CA TYR A 98 12.79 5.14 -9.50
C TYR A 98 11.87 6.15 -10.22
N PHE A 99 12.38 6.91 -11.19
CA PHE A 99 11.56 7.86 -11.94
C PHE A 99 10.50 7.18 -12.81
N TRP A 100 10.82 6.00 -13.37
CA TRP A 100 9.84 5.21 -14.10
C TRP A 100 8.70 4.73 -13.20
N ALA A 101 8.99 4.22 -12.01
CA ALA A 101 7.99 3.77 -11.04
C ALA A 101 7.09 4.93 -10.59
N MET A 102 7.66 6.11 -10.38
CA MET A 102 6.92 7.35 -10.13
C MET A 102 5.95 7.67 -11.28
N TYR A 103 6.48 7.79 -12.50
CA TYR A 103 5.67 8.10 -13.69
C TYR A 103 4.57 7.07 -13.95
N ASP A 104 4.90 5.77 -13.92
CA ASP A 104 3.93 4.70 -14.19
C ASP A 104 2.81 4.69 -13.14
N SER A 105 3.13 4.93 -11.86
CA SER A 105 2.12 5.01 -10.81
C SER A 105 1.14 6.17 -11.01
N TYR A 106 1.65 7.35 -11.40
CA TYR A 106 0.84 8.54 -11.68
C TYR A 106 -0.08 8.35 -12.89
N ARG A 107 0.50 7.87 -14.00
CA ARG A 107 -0.26 7.58 -15.22
C ARG A 107 -1.32 6.52 -14.96
N SER A 108 -0.95 5.45 -14.25
CA SER A 108 -1.87 4.36 -13.88
C SER A 108 -3.01 4.86 -13.00
N ALA A 109 -2.75 5.73 -12.03
CA ALA A 109 -3.81 6.34 -11.21
C ALA A 109 -4.82 7.12 -12.06
N SER A 110 -4.33 7.88 -13.04
CA SER A 110 -5.18 8.65 -13.95
C SER A 110 -6.07 7.75 -14.81
N GLU A 111 -5.54 6.62 -15.31
CA GLU A 111 -6.32 5.65 -16.08
C GLU A 111 -7.31 4.86 -15.21
N VAL A 112 -6.89 4.41 -14.02
CA VAL A 112 -7.77 3.72 -13.06
C VAL A 112 -8.95 4.62 -12.66
N ASN A 113 -8.74 5.93 -12.50
CA ASN A 113 -9.85 6.86 -12.22
C ASN A 113 -10.90 6.87 -13.33
N LYS A 114 -10.48 6.90 -14.61
CA LYS A 114 -11.39 6.83 -15.76
C LYS A 114 -12.14 5.51 -15.81
N LEU A 115 -11.43 4.40 -15.60
CA LEU A 115 -12.03 3.06 -15.56
C LEU A 115 -13.02 2.91 -14.41
N THR A 116 -12.70 3.44 -13.23
CA THR A 116 -13.58 3.45 -12.07
C THR A 116 -14.86 4.20 -12.38
N ARG A 117 -14.77 5.37 -13.04
CA ARG A 117 -15.96 6.12 -13.46
C ARG A 117 -16.84 5.32 -14.41
N LEU A 118 -16.25 4.64 -15.40
CA LEU A 118 -17.00 3.81 -16.33
C LEU A 118 -17.65 2.59 -15.65
N ALA A 119 -16.95 1.96 -14.69
CA ALA A 119 -17.50 0.85 -13.92
C ALA A 119 -18.65 1.29 -13.00
N GLU A 120 -18.54 2.47 -12.37
CA GLU A 120 -19.63 3.08 -11.58
C GLU A 120 -20.88 3.34 -12.44
N LEU A 121 -20.71 3.75 -13.70
CA LEU A 121 -21.82 3.97 -14.64
C LEU A 121 -22.45 2.65 -15.12
N GLU A 122 -21.65 1.61 -15.31
CA GLU A 122 -22.14 0.27 -15.67
C GLU A 122 -22.88 -0.41 -14.51
N ASN A 123 -22.56 -0.01 -13.28
CA ASN A 123 -23.22 -0.44 -12.03
C ASN A 123 -23.39 -1.98 -11.94
N ALA A 124 -22.32 -2.70 -12.31
CA ALA A 124 -22.32 -4.15 -12.28
C ALA A 124 -22.58 -4.68 -10.85
N PRO A 125 -23.26 -5.85 -10.71
CA PRO A 125 -23.59 -6.40 -9.40
C PRO A 125 -22.32 -6.76 -8.62
N ILE A 126 -22.21 -6.23 -7.40
CA ILE A 126 -21.12 -6.51 -6.47
C ILE A 126 -21.44 -7.79 -5.69
N ARG A 127 -20.45 -8.66 -5.49
CA ARG A 127 -20.61 -9.88 -4.68
C ARG A 127 -20.20 -9.58 -3.23
N PRO A 128 -21.01 -9.94 -2.21
CA PRO A 128 -20.71 -9.63 -0.82
C PRO A 128 -19.60 -10.50 -0.22
N PHE A 129 -19.46 -11.74 -0.68
CA PHE A 129 -18.47 -12.68 -0.18
C PHE A 129 -17.99 -13.66 -1.26
N HIS A 130 -16.86 -14.29 -1.00
CA HIS A 130 -16.28 -15.37 -1.78
C HIS A 130 -15.81 -16.48 -0.84
N ILE A 131 -16.35 -17.68 -1.03
CA ILE A 131 -15.97 -18.86 -0.27
C ILE A 131 -15.03 -19.69 -1.14
N SER A 132 -13.83 -19.91 -0.64
CA SER A 132 -12.86 -20.84 -1.22
C SER A 132 -12.54 -21.94 -0.22
N ARG A 133 -11.82 -22.99 -0.64
CA ARG A 133 -11.38 -24.07 0.24
C ARG A 133 -10.46 -23.58 1.38
N TRP A 134 -9.74 -22.50 1.15
CA TRP A 134 -8.68 -22.02 2.03
C TRP A 134 -9.06 -20.76 2.82
N CYS A 135 -10.03 -19.99 2.32
CA CYS A 135 -10.33 -18.67 2.86
C CYS A 135 -11.80 -18.29 2.60
N LEU A 136 -12.40 -17.68 3.61
CA LEU A 136 -13.67 -16.95 3.54
C LEU A 136 -13.36 -15.46 3.43
N GLN A 137 -13.58 -14.88 2.26
CA GLN A 137 -13.42 -13.45 2.02
C GLN A 137 -14.78 -12.78 1.98
N TYR A 138 -14.96 -11.68 2.72
CA TYR A 138 -16.22 -10.96 2.76
C TYR A 138 -15.99 -9.46 2.88
N ILE A 139 -16.97 -8.69 2.44
CA ILE A 139 -17.00 -7.25 2.60
C ILE A 139 -17.64 -6.94 3.96
N GLU A 140 -16.98 -6.11 4.77
CA GLU A 140 -17.51 -5.67 6.06
C GLU A 140 -17.15 -4.20 6.32
N ILE A 141 -17.85 -3.59 7.28
CA ILE A 141 -17.50 -2.27 7.78
C ILE A 141 -16.34 -2.39 8.76
N LYS A 142 -15.24 -1.71 8.44
CA LYS A 142 -14.00 -1.63 9.22
C LYS A 142 -13.80 -0.22 9.78
N LYS A 143 -13.00 -0.10 10.84
CA LYS A 143 -12.60 1.22 11.38
C LYS A 143 -11.23 1.61 10.80
N PRO A 144 -11.13 2.63 9.92
CA PRO A 144 -9.86 2.99 9.28
C PRO A 144 -8.75 3.40 10.23
N ARG A 145 -9.10 3.99 11.38
CA ARG A 145 -8.14 4.35 12.42
C ARG A 145 -7.53 3.12 13.09
N VAL A 146 -8.31 2.06 13.28
CA VAL A 146 -7.81 0.80 13.87
C VAL A 146 -6.84 0.14 12.90
N ALA A 147 -7.16 0.10 11.60
CA ALA A 147 -6.24 -0.39 10.57
C ALA A 147 -4.89 0.35 10.58
N ALA A 148 -4.95 1.69 10.67
CA ALA A 148 -3.76 2.55 10.76
C ALA A 148 -2.92 2.25 12.01
N ILE A 149 -3.55 2.15 13.18
CA ILE A 149 -2.87 1.86 14.45
C ILE A 149 -2.22 0.47 14.43
N CYS A 150 -2.90 -0.54 13.87
CA CYS A 150 -2.31 -1.87 13.72
C CYS A 150 -1.02 -1.82 12.88
N SER A 151 -1.03 -1.12 11.74
CA SER A 151 0.17 -0.95 10.92
C SER A 151 1.25 -0.06 11.55
N LEU A 152 0.88 0.85 12.44
CA LEU A 152 1.84 1.66 13.21
C LEU A 152 2.58 0.80 14.25
N ILE A 153 1.88 -0.11 14.92
CA ILE A 153 2.51 -1.04 15.89
C ILE A 153 3.47 -1.97 15.17
N PHE A 154 3.01 -2.56 14.07
CA PHE A 154 3.82 -3.47 13.28
C PHE A 154 3.31 -3.48 11.82
N PRO A 155 4.09 -2.97 10.87
CA PRO A 155 3.75 -3.00 9.44
C PRO A 155 3.34 -4.40 8.98
N GLY A 156 2.20 -4.47 8.29
CA GLY A 156 1.55 -5.72 7.87
C GLY A 156 0.32 -6.09 8.70
N LEU A 157 0.23 -5.72 9.98
CA LEU A 157 -0.95 -6.05 10.80
C LEU A 157 -2.22 -5.34 10.32
N GLY A 158 -2.14 -4.08 9.88
CA GLY A 158 -3.31 -3.38 9.33
C GLY A 158 -3.78 -3.97 8.00
N GLN A 159 -2.87 -4.53 7.20
CA GLN A 159 -3.19 -5.27 5.98
C GLN A 159 -3.91 -6.59 6.30
N LEU A 160 -3.46 -7.32 7.34
CA LEU A 160 -4.17 -8.50 7.86
C LEU A 160 -5.55 -8.14 8.40
N TYR A 161 -5.67 -7.03 9.15
CA TYR A 161 -6.96 -6.51 9.61
C TYR A 161 -7.91 -6.23 8.44
N ASN A 162 -7.41 -5.83 7.28
CA ASN A 162 -8.19 -5.62 6.06
C ASN A 162 -8.44 -6.90 5.24
N HIS A 163 -8.20 -8.10 5.80
CA HIS A 163 -8.34 -9.39 5.12
C HIS A 163 -7.49 -9.51 3.86
N ARG A 164 -6.25 -9.02 3.92
CA ARG A 164 -5.26 -9.18 2.83
C ARG A 164 -4.02 -9.90 3.34
N LEU A 165 -4.08 -11.23 3.28
CA LEU A 165 -3.11 -12.13 3.91
C LEU A 165 -1.70 -11.97 3.33
N ASP A 166 -1.55 -12.14 2.01
CA ASP A 166 -0.23 -12.15 1.37
C ASP A 166 0.56 -10.86 1.62
N LEU A 167 -0.09 -9.70 1.47
CA LEU A 167 0.55 -8.41 1.68
C LEU A 167 0.87 -8.16 3.15
N GLY A 168 0.02 -8.65 4.07
CA GLY A 168 0.24 -8.58 5.49
C GLY A 168 1.50 -9.34 5.91
N PHE A 169 1.60 -10.62 5.56
CA PHE A 169 2.79 -11.43 5.84
C PHE A 169 4.04 -10.90 5.14
N TRP A 170 3.92 -10.44 3.90
CA TRP A 170 5.01 -9.82 3.18
C TRP A 170 5.55 -8.57 3.90
N GLY A 171 4.66 -7.69 4.36
CA GLY A 171 5.04 -6.49 5.11
C GLY A 171 5.70 -6.84 6.45
N MET A 172 5.16 -7.84 7.16
CA MET A 172 5.72 -8.32 8.42
C MET A 172 7.12 -8.92 8.24
N MET A 173 7.32 -9.73 7.21
CA MET A 173 8.60 -10.33 6.87
C MET A 173 9.67 -9.25 6.64
N TRP A 174 9.37 -8.24 5.81
CA TRP A 174 10.30 -7.14 5.55
C TRP A 174 10.56 -6.28 6.79
N TRP A 175 9.53 -6.04 7.62
CA TRP A 175 9.71 -5.31 8.87
C TRP A 175 10.68 -6.03 9.82
N TRP A 176 10.58 -7.35 9.94
CA TRP A 176 11.56 -8.16 10.68
C TRP A 176 12.99 -8.03 10.13
N ILE A 177 13.15 -8.04 8.80
CA ILE A 177 14.46 -7.84 8.16
C ILE A 177 15.02 -6.46 8.51
N TYR A 178 14.22 -5.39 8.41
CA TYR A 178 14.67 -4.04 8.71
C TYR A 178 15.06 -3.89 10.17
N ILE A 179 14.24 -4.38 11.10
CA ILE A 179 14.57 -4.40 12.54
C ILE A 179 15.89 -5.12 12.78
N GLY A 180 16.02 -6.35 12.25
CA GLY A 180 17.17 -7.21 12.52
C GLY A 180 18.48 -6.64 11.94
N LYS A 181 18.43 -5.97 10.78
CA LYS A 181 19.61 -5.39 10.14
C LYS A 181 19.94 -3.97 10.60
N SER A 182 18.96 -3.21 11.07
CA SER A 182 19.16 -1.84 11.56
C SER A 182 19.65 -1.77 13.00
N HIS A 183 19.54 -2.87 13.77
CA HIS A 183 19.75 -2.89 15.23
C HIS A 183 18.88 -1.87 15.97
N LEU A 184 17.70 -1.54 15.43
CA LEU A 184 16.81 -0.53 16.00
C LEU A 184 16.46 -0.82 17.46
N TYR A 185 16.13 -2.07 17.79
CA TYR A 185 15.75 -2.43 19.16
C TYR A 185 16.91 -2.35 20.16
N ASP A 186 18.13 -2.71 19.75
CA ASP A 186 19.32 -2.53 20.57
C ASP A 186 19.56 -1.05 20.85
N GLY A 187 19.40 -0.20 19.82
CA GLY A 187 19.48 1.25 19.94
C GLY A 187 18.41 1.84 20.86
N VAL A 188 17.15 1.39 20.75
CA VAL A 188 16.04 1.83 21.61
C VAL A 188 16.24 1.38 23.05
N LEU A 189 16.67 0.13 23.29
CA LEU A 189 16.94 -0.37 24.63
C LEU A 189 18.08 0.41 25.30
N ALA A 190 19.15 0.69 24.55
CA ALA A 190 20.25 1.53 25.01
C ALA A 190 19.81 2.96 25.35
N LEU A 191 18.89 3.52 24.55
CA LEU A 191 18.31 4.84 24.78
C LEU A 191 17.49 4.87 26.08
N ILE A 192 16.65 3.86 26.30
CA ILE A 192 15.85 3.70 27.53
C ILE A 192 16.76 3.58 28.76
N ASN A 193 17.89 2.89 28.62
CA ASN A 193 18.92 2.76 29.67
C ASN A 193 19.78 4.03 29.85
N GLY A 194 19.53 5.11 29.10
CA GLY A 194 20.25 6.38 29.20
C GLY A 194 21.60 6.43 28.48
N ASN A 195 21.99 5.38 27.74
CA ASN A 195 23.26 5.34 27.00
C ASN A 195 23.10 5.86 25.57
N LEU A 196 23.06 7.19 25.43
CA LEU A 196 22.84 7.85 24.15
C LEU A 196 23.95 7.55 23.12
N ARG A 197 25.22 7.53 23.56
CA ARG A 197 26.36 7.30 22.67
C ARG A 197 26.33 5.90 22.06
N TYR A 198 26.05 4.89 22.88
CA TYR A 198 25.93 3.51 22.41
C TYR A 198 24.67 3.33 21.54
N SER A 199 23.56 3.96 21.92
CA SER A 199 22.31 3.94 21.14
C SER A 199 22.52 4.42 19.70
N THR A 200 23.26 5.50 19.48
CA THR A 200 23.54 5.98 18.12
C THR A 200 24.58 5.15 17.38
N ALA A 201 25.55 4.57 18.10
CA ALA A 201 26.66 3.82 17.48
C ALA A 201 26.26 2.41 17.02
N VAL A 202 25.25 1.80 17.64
CA VAL A 202 24.81 0.45 17.28
C VAL A 202 23.91 0.43 16.04
N LEU A 203 23.30 1.56 15.69
CA LEU A 203 22.35 1.65 14.58
C LEU A 203 23.06 1.53 13.23
N ASN A 204 22.50 0.71 12.34
CA ASN A 204 22.92 0.68 10.95
C ASN A 204 22.07 1.66 10.12
N PRO A 205 22.66 2.78 9.64
CA PRO A 205 21.93 3.83 8.94
C PRO A 205 21.30 3.36 7.63
N HIS A 206 21.94 2.45 6.89
CA HIS A 206 21.47 1.95 5.60
C HIS A 206 20.08 1.31 5.71
N TRP A 207 19.92 0.39 6.66
CA TRP A 207 18.67 -0.33 6.85
C TRP A 207 17.61 0.49 7.59
N LEU A 208 18.05 1.36 8.50
CA LEU A 208 17.17 2.24 9.26
C LEU A 208 16.42 3.21 8.33
N LEU A 209 17.06 3.71 7.27
CA LEU A 209 16.49 4.73 6.39
C LEU A 209 15.31 4.22 5.54
N PHE A 210 15.16 2.90 5.35
CA PHE A 210 13.96 2.33 4.71
C PHE A 210 12.72 2.37 5.61
N MET A 211 12.90 2.41 6.94
CA MET A 211 11.79 2.19 7.88
C MET A 211 10.72 3.30 7.86
N PRO A 212 11.04 4.60 7.80
CA PRO A 212 10.02 5.66 7.81
C PRO A 212 9.04 5.57 6.65
N SER A 213 9.53 5.32 5.43
CA SER A 213 8.69 5.22 4.24
C SER A 213 7.85 3.94 4.25
N VAL A 214 8.41 2.81 4.69
CA VAL A 214 7.69 1.54 4.85
C VAL A 214 6.59 1.67 5.91
N LEU A 215 6.91 2.25 7.07
CA LEU A 215 5.95 2.47 8.15
C LEU A 215 4.81 3.40 7.70
N GLY A 216 5.17 4.57 7.16
CA GLY A 216 4.19 5.54 6.65
C GLY A 216 3.31 4.95 5.55
N GLY A 217 3.90 4.27 4.59
CA GLY A 217 3.20 3.63 3.48
C GLY A 217 2.27 2.51 3.96
N ALA A 218 2.70 1.70 4.92
CA ALA A 218 1.88 0.64 5.51
C ALA A 218 0.67 1.21 6.27
N ILE A 219 0.87 2.27 7.05
CA ILE A 219 -0.20 2.98 7.78
C ILE A 219 -1.20 3.57 6.80
N TYR A 220 -0.72 4.33 5.81
CA TYR A 220 -1.56 4.99 4.83
C TYR A 220 -2.37 3.97 4.01
N HIS A 221 -1.71 2.93 3.50
CA HIS A 221 -2.38 1.88 2.74
C HIS A 221 -3.46 1.17 3.57
N ALA A 222 -3.16 0.79 4.81
CA ALA A 222 -4.13 0.11 5.68
C ALA A 222 -5.33 1.00 6.01
N HIS A 223 -5.08 2.28 6.30
CA HIS A 223 -6.14 3.27 6.54
C HIS A 223 -7.06 3.43 5.32
N LEU A 224 -6.46 3.68 4.16
CA LEU A 224 -7.18 3.94 2.92
C LEU A 224 -8.01 2.73 2.49
N GLN A 225 -7.41 1.54 2.50
CA GLN A 225 -8.09 0.30 2.12
C GLN A 225 -9.28 -0.03 3.03
N ALA A 226 -9.19 0.27 4.34
CA ALA A 226 -10.34 0.12 5.24
C ALA A 226 -11.48 1.08 4.86
N GLY A 227 -11.16 2.31 4.45
CA GLY A 227 -12.13 3.28 3.92
C GLY A 227 -12.78 2.81 2.62
N ASP A 228 -11.98 2.26 1.71
CA ASP A 228 -12.46 1.73 0.43
C ASP A 228 -13.37 0.50 0.62
N HIS A 229 -13.04 -0.41 1.54
CA HIS A 229 -13.92 -1.51 1.93
C HIS A 229 -15.27 -1.02 2.48
N ASN A 230 -15.27 0.02 3.31
CA ASN A 230 -16.51 0.61 3.83
C ASN A 230 -17.37 1.20 2.72
N ARG A 231 -16.74 1.89 1.77
CA ARG A 231 -17.43 2.44 0.60
C ARG A 231 -18.04 1.32 -0.23
N LEU A 232 -17.27 0.26 -0.47
CA LEU A 232 -17.73 -0.89 -1.24
C LEU A 232 -18.91 -1.60 -0.57
N PHE A 233 -18.85 -1.80 0.75
CA PHE A 233 -19.96 -2.37 1.53
C PHE A 233 -21.25 -1.58 1.32
N ARG A 234 -21.19 -0.25 1.44
CA ARG A 234 -22.37 0.62 1.26
C ARG A 234 -22.92 0.56 -0.17
N LEU A 235 -22.04 0.46 -1.18
CA LEU A 235 -22.47 0.32 -2.57
C LEU A 235 -23.19 -1.00 -2.81
N GLU A 236 -22.65 -2.10 -2.30
CA GLU A 236 -23.27 -3.42 -2.38
C GLU A 236 -24.64 -3.43 -1.67
N GLN A 237 -24.71 -2.90 -0.45
CA GLN A 237 -25.97 -2.81 0.30
C GLN A 237 -27.02 -1.94 -0.42
N ARG A 238 -26.59 -0.81 -1.02
CA ARG A 238 -27.47 0.03 -1.83
C ARG A 238 -28.00 -0.73 -3.05
N GLN A 239 -27.13 -1.41 -3.79
CA GLN A 239 -27.55 -2.23 -4.94
C GLN A 239 -28.55 -3.31 -4.51
N TYR A 240 -28.26 -4.01 -3.41
CA TYR A 240 -29.15 -5.05 -2.88
C TYR A 240 -30.53 -4.49 -2.52
N MET A 241 -30.58 -3.40 -1.74
CA MET A 241 -31.85 -2.80 -1.30
C MET A 241 -32.65 -2.24 -2.48
N THR A 242 -32.03 -1.50 -3.39
CA THR A 242 -32.72 -0.95 -4.57
C THR A 242 -33.28 -2.06 -5.46
N ASN A 243 -32.55 -3.17 -5.63
CA ASN A 243 -33.03 -4.30 -6.42
C ASN A 243 -34.13 -5.11 -5.71
N ARG A 244 -34.05 -5.26 -4.39
CA ARG A 244 -34.98 -6.09 -3.61
C ARG A 244 -36.31 -5.40 -3.31
N TYR A 245 -36.30 -4.07 -3.19
CA TYR A 245 -37.41 -3.26 -2.72
C TYR A 245 -37.75 -2.13 -3.71
N GLN A 246 -37.83 -2.44 -5.01
CA GLN A 246 -38.08 -1.46 -6.09
C GLN A 246 -39.37 -0.65 -5.92
N GLU A 247 -40.38 -1.18 -5.22
CA GLU A 247 -41.66 -0.52 -4.98
C GLU A 247 -41.62 0.51 -3.85
N ALA A 248 -40.63 0.40 -2.95
CA ALA A 248 -40.38 1.40 -1.93
C ALA A 248 -39.34 2.38 -2.51
N ASP A 249 -39.66 3.68 -2.54
CA ASP A 249 -38.81 4.76 -3.05
C ASP A 249 -37.56 5.00 -2.17
N ILE A 250 -36.73 3.96 -2.04
CA ILE A 250 -35.56 3.91 -1.14
C ILE A 250 -34.39 4.71 -1.71
N GLU A 251 -34.42 5.06 -3.00
CA GLU A 251 -33.39 5.92 -3.58
C GLU A 251 -33.33 7.31 -2.93
N ARG A 252 -34.46 7.84 -2.44
CA ARG A 252 -34.52 9.13 -1.74
C ARG A 252 -33.76 9.13 -0.41
N ILE A 253 -33.90 8.05 0.36
CA ILE A 253 -33.23 7.87 1.67
C ILE A 253 -31.71 7.99 1.56
N TRP A 254 -31.13 7.49 0.47
CA TRP A 254 -29.68 7.55 0.24
C TRP A 254 -29.20 8.85 -0.43
N LYS A 255 -30.10 9.64 -1.03
CA LYS A 255 -29.79 10.97 -1.56
C LYS A 255 -29.88 12.07 -0.49
N GLY A 256 -30.40 11.75 0.70
CA GLY A 256 -30.55 12.71 1.80
C GLY A 256 -31.69 13.70 1.57
N GLU A 257 -32.69 13.31 0.78
CA GLU A 257 -33.97 14.03 0.60
C GLU A 257 -35.04 13.49 1.56
#